data_AF-A0A2A2Y438-F1
#
_entry.id   AF-A0A2A2Y438-F1
#
_cell.length_a   1.000
_cell.length_b   1.000
_cell.length_c   1.000
_cell.angle_alpha   90.00
_cell.angle_beta   90.00
_cell.angle_gamma   90.00
#
_symmetry.space_group_name_H-M   'P 1'
#
loop_
_entity.id
_entity.type
_entity.pdbx_description
1 polymer ?
#
loop_
_entity_poly.entity_id
_entity_poly.type
_entity_poly.pdbx_seq_one_letter_code
_entity_poly.pdbx_strand_id
1 'polypeptide(L)'
;MAKGRGRAGTHTTVTDAARPVVELLEKHGRVSRGVIQARVGARRHSIKVMPLEGGLRVTVVSKGSRQELHVYGITVPQARQILTSTELAGYLINFAGE
;
A
#
# COMPACT_ATOMS: atom_id res chain seq x y z
N MET A 1 16.12 3.05 26.44
CA MET A 1 15.13 2.22 25.72
C MET A 1 14.28 3.11 24.82
N ALA A 2 14.46 3.04 23.49
CA ALA A 2 13.71 3.87 22.55
C ALA A 2 12.30 3.27 22.32
N LYS A 3 11.27 3.92 22.91
CA LYS A 3 9.85 3.59 22.70
C LYS A 3 9.50 3.70 21.21
N GLY A 4 9.11 2.59 20.59
CA GLY A 4 8.62 2.53 19.21
C GLY A 4 7.42 3.46 19.00
N ARG A 5 7.68 4.66 18.47
CA ARG A 5 6.64 5.63 18.11
C ARG A 5 5.97 5.16 16.81
N GLY A 6 4.72 4.72 16.90
CA GLY A 6 3.79 4.71 15.77
C GLY A 6 3.57 3.37 15.06
N ARG A 7 4.19 2.27 15.47
CA ARG A 7 3.92 0.93 14.91
C ARG A 7 2.61 0.39 15.48
N ALA A 8 1.58 0.25 14.66
CA ALA A 8 0.21 -0.04 15.11
C ALA A 8 -0.30 -1.45 14.76
N GLY A 9 0.55 -2.34 14.25
CA GLY A 9 0.13 -3.70 13.89
C GLY A 9 1.28 -4.68 13.69
N THR A 10 0.92 -5.96 13.73
CA THR A 10 1.77 -7.12 13.39
C THR A 10 1.75 -7.36 11.87
N HIS A 11 2.70 -8.16 11.37
CA HIS A 11 2.86 -8.51 9.94
C HIS A 11 1.62 -9.15 9.27
N THR A 12 0.56 -9.46 10.02
CA THR A 12 -0.69 -10.02 9.52
C THR A 12 -1.80 -8.97 9.39
N THR A 13 -1.68 -7.83 10.06
CA THR A 13 -2.73 -6.81 10.13
C THR A 13 -2.78 -6.02 8.83
N VAL A 14 -4.00 -5.81 8.33
CA VAL A 14 -4.28 -4.94 7.19
C VAL A 14 -5.31 -3.91 7.63
N THR A 15 -5.04 -2.64 7.33
CA THR A 15 -5.99 -1.55 7.57
C THR A 15 -7.18 -1.68 6.64
N ASP A 16 -8.36 -1.20 7.05
CA ASP A 16 -9.56 -1.25 6.20
C ASP A 16 -9.33 -0.60 4.82
N ALA A 17 -8.52 0.45 4.77
CA ALA A 17 -8.14 1.12 3.53
C ALA A 17 -7.16 0.30 2.67
N ALA A 18 -6.27 -0.49 3.27
CA ALA A 18 -5.34 -1.33 2.52
C ALA A 18 -5.95 -2.66 2.08
N ARG A 19 -7.01 -3.14 2.73
CA ARG A 19 -7.66 -4.42 2.42
C ARG A 19 -8.04 -4.59 0.94
N PRO A 20 -8.81 -3.68 0.29
CA PRO A 20 -9.14 -3.84 -1.13
C PRO A 20 -7.89 -3.81 -2.03
N VAL A 21 -6.86 -3.04 -1.64
CA VAL A 21 -5.60 -2.96 -2.39
C VAL A 21 -4.83 -4.29 -2.31
N VAL A 22 -4.78 -4.91 -1.11
CA VAL A 22 -4.13 -6.21 -0.89
C VAL A 22 -4.85 -7.30 -1.67
N GLU A 23 -6.18 -7.41 -1.52
CA GLU A 23 -6.99 -8.45 -2.19
C GLU A 23 -6.83 -8.39 -3.71
N LEU A 24 -6.78 -7.19 -4.28
CA LEU A 24 -6.62 -7.01 -5.71
C LEU A 24 -5.21 -7.40 -6.17
N LEU A 25 -4.16 -7.02 -5.44
CA LEU A 25 -2.78 -7.35 -5.80
C LEU A 25 -2.43 -8.82 -5.57
N GLU A 26 -2.99 -9.46 -4.54
CA GLU A 26 -2.79 -10.89 -4.23
C GLU A 26 -3.32 -11.81 -5.36
N LYS A 27 -4.29 -11.36 -6.17
CA LYS A 27 -4.77 -12.09 -7.36
C LYS A 27 -3.70 -12.23 -8.46
N HIS A 28 -2.72 -11.33 -8.49
CA HIS A 28 -1.75 -11.22 -9.57
C HIS A 28 -0.29 -11.43 -9.12
N GLY A 29 -0.03 -11.45 -7.82
CA GLY A 29 1.31 -11.57 -7.29
C GLY A 29 1.33 -11.82 -5.79
N ARG A 30 2.53 -11.80 -5.20
CA ARG A 30 2.70 -12.01 -3.75
C ARG A 30 2.75 -10.67 -3.04
N VAL A 31 1.92 -10.50 -2.01
CA VAL A 31 1.88 -9.29 -1.19
C VAL A 31 2.38 -9.60 0.22
N SER A 32 3.46 -8.93 0.62
CA SER A 32 3.91 -8.90 2.01
C SER A 32 3.37 -7.66 2.69
N ARG A 33 2.65 -7.87 3.80
CA ARG A 33 2.03 -6.83 4.62
C ARG A 33 3.12 -6.27 5.54
N GLY A 34 3.65 -5.12 5.15
CA GLY A 34 4.73 -4.44 5.85
C GLY A 34 4.22 -3.68 7.07
N VAL A 35 4.72 -2.47 7.27
CA VAL A 35 4.48 -1.70 8.49
C VAL A 35 3.22 -0.87 8.40
N ILE A 36 2.45 -0.85 9.49
CA ILE A 36 1.38 0.13 9.73
C ILE A 36 1.92 1.24 10.64
N GLN A 37 1.85 2.47 10.14
CA GLN A 37 2.14 3.68 10.89
C GLN A 37 0.84 4.42 11.21
N ALA A 38 0.59 4.69 12.50
CA ALA A 38 -0.56 5.47 12.95
C ALA A 38 -0.25 6.98 13.05
N ARG A 39 -1.32 7.78 13.21
CA ARG A 39 -1.31 9.24 13.37
C ARG A 39 -0.74 10.01 12.17
N VAL A 40 -1.01 9.51 10.96
CA VAL A 40 -0.65 10.18 9.72
C VAL A 40 -1.67 11.29 9.41
N GLY A 41 -1.18 12.52 9.18
CA GLY A 41 -2.01 13.71 8.88
C GLY A 41 -2.61 13.74 7.47
N ALA A 42 -2.98 12.58 6.92
CA ALA A 42 -3.54 12.50 5.57
C ALA A 42 -5.03 12.87 5.57
N ARG A 43 -5.44 13.69 4.61
CA ARG A 43 -6.84 14.13 4.45
C ARG A 43 -7.67 13.21 3.56
N ARG A 44 -7.02 12.50 2.63
CA ARG A 44 -7.64 11.65 1.61
C ARG A 44 -6.98 10.27 1.56
N HIS A 45 -7.68 9.31 0.97
CA HIS A 45 -7.11 8.01 0.64
C HIS A 45 -6.18 8.14 -0.56
N SER A 46 -4.98 7.60 -0.47
CA SER A 46 -4.04 7.60 -1.58
C SER A 46 -3.17 6.36 -1.61
N ILE A 47 -2.80 5.94 -2.81
CA ILE A 47 -1.89 4.85 -3.06
C ILE A 47 -0.65 5.44 -3.73
N LYS A 48 0.53 5.13 -3.19
CA LYS A 48 1.81 5.46 -3.82
C LYS A 48 2.51 4.16 -4.20
N VAL A 49 2.84 4.01 -5.48
CA VAL A 49 3.60 2.87 -6.00
C VAL A 49 5.01 3.32 -6.30
N MET A 50 5.99 2.62 -5.75
CA MET A 50 7.41 2.85 -6.02
C MET A 50 8.05 1.54 -6.49
N PRO A 51 8.73 1.52 -7.64
CA PRO A 51 9.52 0.35 -8.02
C PRO A 51 10.66 0.14 -7.02
N LEU A 52 10.94 -1.12 -6.71
CA LEU A 52 12.09 -1.60 -5.94
C LEU A 52 12.83 -2.67 -6.73
N GLU A 53 14.07 -2.97 -6.35
CA GLU A 53 14.75 -4.14 -6.87
C GLU A 53 13.94 -5.42 -6.55
N GLY A 54 13.51 -6.13 -7.60
CA GLY A 54 12.74 -7.37 -7.47
C GLY A 54 11.24 -7.21 -7.15
N GLY A 55 10.68 -5.99 -7.08
CA GLY A 55 9.26 -5.80 -6.80
C GLY A 55 8.79 -4.34 -6.73
N LEU A 56 7.68 -4.12 -6.03
CA LEU A 56 7.08 -2.79 -5.83
C LEU A 56 6.84 -2.55 -4.35
N ARG A 57 7.10 -1.34 -3.89
CA ARG A 57 6.58 -0.82 -2.62
C ARG A 57 5.29 -0.07 -2.90
N VAL A 58 4.18 -0.60 -2.38
CA VAL A 58 2.87 0.04 -2.44
C VAL A 58 2.54 0.59 -1.08
N THR A 59 2.38 1.90 -0.99
CA THR A 59 2.05 2.60 0.24
C THR A 59 0.61 3.07 0.19
N VAL A 60 -0.24 2.49 1.02
CA VAL A 60 -1.64 2.90 1.17
C VAL A 60 -1.75 3.88 2.33
N VAL A 61 -2.32 5.04 2.09
CA VAL A 61 -2.50 6.10 3.08
C VAL A 61 -3.99 6.34 3.26
N SER A 62 -4.44 6.42 4.51
CA SER A 62 -5.80 6.77 4.88
C SER A 62 -5.82 7.77 6.04
N LYS A 63 -6.99 8.30 6.41
CA LYS A 63 -7.11 9.27 7.50
C LYS A 63 -6.57 8.69 8.79
N GLY A 64 -5.42 9.19 9.24
CA GLY A 64 -4.79 8.75 10.48
C GLY A 64 -3.86 7.54 10.36
N SER A 65 -3.67 6.93 9.18
CA SER A 65 -2.75 5.79 9.05
C SER A 65 -2.08 5.67 7.69
N ARG A 66 -0.95 4.96 7.66
CA ARG A 66 -0.25 4.54 6.45
C ARG A 66 0.14 3.08 6.60
N GLN A 67 -0.09 2.28 5.58
CA GLN A 67 0.37 0.91 5.49
C GLN A 67 1.29 0.72 4.30
N GLU A 68 2.42 0.09 4.54
CA GLU A 68 3.35 -0.30 3.49
C GLU A 68 3.16 -1.76 3.11
N LEU A 69 3.15 -2.03 1.82
CA LEU A 69 3.03 -3.34 1.20
C LEU A 69 4.22 -3.54 0.27
N HIS A 70 4.78 -4.74 0.28
CA HIS A 70 5.77 -5.16 -0.71
C HIS A 70 5.13 -6.17 -1.65
N VAL A 71 5.15 -5.87 -2.94
CA VAL A 71 4.48 -6.65 -3.98
C VAL A 71 5.54 -7.26 -4.88
N TYR A 72 5.45 -8.55 -5.12
CA TYR A 72 6.40 -9.31 -5.93
C TYR A 72 5.66 -10.03 -7.05
N GLY A 73 6.35 -10.23 -8.18
CA GLY A 73 5.80 -10.90 -9.36
C GLY A 73 4.89 -10.02 -10.23
N ILE A 74 4.84 -8.71 -9.97
CA ILE A 74 4.06 -7.75 -10.75
C ILE A 74 4.96 -6.59 -11.17
N THR A 75 4.85 -6.19 -12.43
CA THR A 75 5.56 -5.03 -13.01
C THR A 75 4.81 -3.71 -12.75
N VAL A 76 5.49 -2.57 -12.89
CA VAL A 76 4.83 -1.25 -12.75
C VAL A 76 3.64 -1.08 -13.74
N PRO A 77 3.74 -1.45 -15.04
CA PRO A 77 2.60 -1.34 -15.95
C PRO A 77 1.41 -2.21 -15.56
N GLN A 78 1.65 -3.43 -15.09
CA GLN A 78 0.58 -4.30 -14.57
C GLN A 78 -0.05 -3.70 -13.31
N ALA A 79 0.77 -3.22 -12.37
CA ALA A 79 0.26 -2.56 -11.17
C ALA A 79 -0.56 -1.32 -11.51
N ARG A 80 -0.22 -0.59 -12.57
CA ARG A 80 -1.02 0.52 -13.09
C ARG A 80 -2.40 0.05 -13.52
N GLN A 81 -2.47 -0.92 -14.43
CA GLN A 81 -3.74 -1.45 -14.93
C GLN A 81 -4.63 -1.97 -13.80
N ILE A 82 -4.04 -2.71 -12.86
CA ILE A 82 -4.74 -3.29 -11.70
C ILE A 82 -5.27 -2.17 -10.79
N LEU A 83 -4.40 -1.25 -10.36
CA LEU A 83 -4.75 -0.27 -9.34
C LEU A 83 -5.68 0.82 -9.87
N THR A 84 -5.67 1.12 -11.18
CA THR A 84 -6.62 2.08 -11.79
C THR A 84 -8.01 1.47 -12.06
N SER A 85 -8.30 0.27 -11.54
CA SER A 85 -9.63 -0.33 -11.63
C SER A 85 -10.69 0.46 -10.84
N THR A 86 -11.95 0.22 -11.16
CA THR A 86 -13.10 0.89 -10.52
C THR A 86 -13.24 0.55 -9.03
N GLU A 87 -12.69 -0.60 -8.59
CA GLU A 87 -12.66 -1.02 -7.17
C GLU A 87 -11.92 0.00 -6.28
N LEU A 88 -11.02 0.81 -6.87
CA LEU A 88 -10.20 1.80 -6.16
C LEU A 88 -10.50 3.25 -6.60
N ALA A 89 -11.67 3.52 -7.19
CA ALA A 89 -12.05 4.84 -7.71
C ALA A 89 -11.98 6.00 -6.68
N GLY A 90 -12.03 5.69 -5.38
CA GLY A 90 -11.90 6.67 -4.29
C GLY A 90 -10.46 6.99 -3.85
N TYR A 91 -9.45 6.33 -4.43
CA TYR A 91 -8.04 6.51 -4.07
C TYR A 91 -7.34 7.43 -5.07
N LEU A 92 -6.57 8.40 -4.56
CA LEU A 92 -5.58 9.07 -5.42
C LEU A 92 -4.38 8.15 -5.61
N ILE A 93 -4.11 7.75 -6.85
CA ILE A 93 -3.02 6.81 -7.17
C ILE A 93 -1.86 7.57 -7.80
N ASN A 94 -0.66 7.38 -7.26
CA ASN A 94 0.57 8.01 -7.74
C ASN A 94 1.62 6.93 -7.99
N PHE A 95 2.20 6.93 -9.18
CA PHE A 95 3.34 6.09 -9.53
C PHE A 95 4.59 6.97 -9.48
N ALA A 96 5.58 6.61 -8.66
CA ALA A 96 6.83 7.34 -8.55
C ALA A 96 7.88 6.74 -9.50
N GLY A 97 8.69 7.60 -10.11
CA GLY A 97 9.75 7.18 -11.05
C GLY A 97 9.34 7.20 -12.52
N GLU A 98 8.24 7.88 -12.84
CA GLU A 98 7.95 8.41 -14.18
C GLU A 98 8.20 9.91 -14.21
#